data_AF-A0A7Y2E078-F1
#
_entry.id   AF-A0A7Y2E078-F1
#
_cell.length_a   1.000
_cell.length_b   1.000
_cell.length_c   1.000
_cell.angle_alpha   90.00
_cell.angle_beta   90.00
_cell.angle_gamma   90.00
#
_symmetry.space_group_name_H-M   'P 1'
#
loop_
_entity.id
_entity.type
_entity.pdbx_description
1 polymer ?
#
loop_
_entity_poly.entity_id
_entity_poly.type
_entity_poly.pdbx_seq_one_letter_code
_entity_poly.pdbx_strand_id
1 'polypeptide(L)'
;VTGETKWFEMSRKLEDLMKEKKGMNPNVDFYSASTYYMMGIPLDLYTPIFAISRISGWTGHILEQYANNKLIRPRAEYIGEWDLKYVPIDER
;
A
#
# COMPACT_ATOMS: atom_id res chain seq x y z
N VAL A 1 2.88 25.16 14.94
CA VAL A 1 3.69 23.99 15.33
C VAL A 1 3.47 23.77 16.82
N THR A 2 2.67 22.79 17.20
CA THR A 2 2.03 22.72 18.54
C THR A 2 2.96 22.32 19.70
N GLY A 3 4.25 22.06 19.47
CA GLY A 3 5.20 21.70 20.52
C GLY A 3 4.89 20.37 21.23
N GLU A 4 3.90 19.62 20.76
CA GLU A 4 3.46 18.35 21.35
C GLU A 4 4.35 17.19 20.87
N THR A 5 5.14 16.61 21.78
CA THR A 5 6.09 15.52 21.48
C THR A 5 5.50 14.12 21.66
N LYS A 6 4.30 14.01 22.27
CA LYS A 6 3.64 12.75 22.64
C LYS A 6 3.63 11.73 21.50
N TRP A 7 3.20 12.14 20.31
CA TRP A 7 3.05 11.23 19.16
C TRP A 7 4.40 10.72 18.65
N PHE A 8 5.41 11.60 18.61
CA PHE A 8 6.77 11.22 18.24
C PHE A 8 7.40 10.27 19.26
N GLU A 9 7.26 10.55 20.56
CA GLU A 9 7.78 9.68 21.63
C GLU A 9 7.13 8.29 21.61
N MET A 10 5.82 8.23 21.33
CA MET A 10 5.12 6.96 21.20
C MET A 10 5.58 6.18 19.97
N SER A 11 5.74 6.84 18.81
CA SER A 11 6.31 6.23 17.60
C SER A 11 7.72 5.67 17.86
N ARG A 12 8.59 6.41 18.54
CA ARG A 12 9.95 5.98 18.91
C ARG A 12 9.96 4.73 19.79
N LYS A 13 9.13 4.70 20.84
CA LYS A 13 9.01 3.52 21.72
C LYS A 13 8.54 2.27 20.97
N LEU A 14 7.61 2.45 20.02
CA LEU A 14 7.12 1.35 19.18
C LEU A 14 8.18 0.87 18.18
N GLU A 15 8.98 1.77 17.61
CA GLU A 15 10.14 1.40 16.77
C GLU A 15 11.11 0.50 17.54
N ASP A 16 11.55 0.93 18.73
CA ASP A 16 12.49 0.17 19.56
C ASP A 16 11.92 -1.22 19.91
N LEU A 17 10.65 -1.27 20.30
CA LEU A 17 9.95 -2.52 20.62
C LEU A 17 9.86 -3.48 19.42
N MET A 18 9.54 -2.97 18.22
CA MET A 18 9.44 -3.77 17.01
C MET A 18 10.81 -4.26 16.54
N LYS A 19 11.84 -3.45 16.71
CA LYS A 19 13.21 -3.82 16.43
C LYS A 19 13.70 -4.92 17.38
N GLU A 20 13.43 -4.79 18.67
CA GLU A 20 13.78 -5.80 19.68
C GLU A 20 13.03 -7.12 19.44
N LYS A 21 11.71 -7.08 19.28
CA LYS A 21 10.89 -8.29 19.21
C LYS A 21 10.88 -8.98 17.85
N LYS A 22 11.05 -8.21 16.77
CA LYS A 22 10.84 -8.68 15.40
C LYS A 22 11.99 -8.35 14.45
N GLY A 23 13.01 -7.60 14.88
CA GLY A 23 14.10 -7.15 14.00
C GLY A 23 13.63 -6.24 12.86
N MET A 24 12.45 -5.61 13.01
CA MET A 24 11.79 -4.85 11.94
C MET A 24 12.06 -3.36 12.12
N ASN A 25 12.52 -2.70 11.05
CA ASN A 25 12.62 -1.25 10.97
C ASN A 25 11.29 -0.66 10.48
N PRO A 26 10.93 0.56 10.91
CA PRO A 26 9.75 1.24 10.40
C PRO A 26 9.92 1.58 8.92
N ASN A 27 8.85 1.39 8.14
CA ASN A 27 8.79 1.94 6.79
C ASN A 27 8.39 3.44 6.84
N VAL A 28 8.35 4.09 5.67
CA VAL A 28 8.00 5.52 5.57
C VAL A 28 6.60 5.83 6.12
N ASP A 29 5.65 4.89 5.98
CA ASP A 29 4.26 5.09 6.37
C ASP A 29 4.13 5.30 7.88
N PHE A 30 4.96 4.61 8.68
CA PHE A 30 4.91 4.66 10.14
C PHE A 30 5.08 6.07 10.70
N TYR A 31 6.15 6.77 10.32
CA TYR A 31 6.40 8.15 10.79
C TYR A 31 5.59 9.19 10.02
N SER A 32 5.17 8.90 8.79
CA SER A 32 4.28 9.80 8.05
C SER A 32 2.92 9.97 8.76
N ALA A 33 2.41 8.91 9.41
CA ALA A 33 1.12 8.94 10.09
C ALA A 33 1.09 9.95 11.25
N SER A 34 2.10 9.95 12.13
CA SER A 34 2.20 10.91 13.22
C SER A 34 2.52 12.32 12.71
N THR A 35 3.30 12.43 11.62
CA THR A 35 3.59 13.72 10.97
C THR A 35 2.31 14.38 10.44
N TYR A 36 1.50 13.68 9.65
CA TYR A 36 0.24 14.22 9.12
C TYR A 36 -0.76 14.56 10.23
N TYR A 37 -0.80 13.74 11.28
CA TYR A 37 -1.66 13.99 12.44
C TYR A 37 -1.27 15.30 13.14
N MET A 38 0.03 15.50 13.37
CA MET A 38 0.57 16.73 13.98
C MET A 38 0.38 17.97 13.10
N MET A 39 0.24 17.80 11.78
CA MET A 39 -0.12 18.87 10.85
C MET A 39 -1.62 19.20 10.84
N GLY A 40 -2.44 18.44 11.58
CA GLY A 40 -3.89 18.62 11.62
C GLY A 40 -4.60 18.14 10.36
N ILE A 41 -3.96 17.25 9.58
CA ILE A 41 -4.54 16.70 8.37
C ILE A 41 -5.58 15.63 8.76
N PRO A 42 -6.83 15.71 8.24
CA PRO A 42 -7.81 14.64 8.43
C PRO A 42 -7.29 13.29 7.94
N LEU A 43 -7.55 12.22 8.72
CA LEU A 43 -7.12 10.86 8.42
C LEU A 43 -7.53 10.38 7.03
N ASP A 44 -8.74 10.73 6.60
CA ASP A 44 -9.29 10.38 5.29
C ASP A 44 -8.49 10.97 4.11
N LEU A 45 -7.63 11.97 4.38
CA LEU A 45 -6.79 12.62 3.37
C LEU A 45 -5.38 12.03 3.26
N TYR A 46 -5.01 11.04 4.08
CA TYR A 46 -3.66 10.46 4.04
C TYR A 46 -3.37 9.77 2.70
N THR A 47 -4.29 8.93 2.23
CA THR A 47 -4.17 8.24 0.94
C THR A 47 -4.25 9.20 -0.26
N PRO A 48 -5.15 10.21 -0.28
CA PRO A 48 -5.12 11.27 -1.29
C PRO A 48 -3.78 12.02 -1.39
N ILE A 49 -3.14 12.36 -0.27
CA ILE A 49 -1.82 13.01 -0.28
C ILE A 49 -0.76 12.09 -0.91
N PHE A 50 -0.80 10.80 -0.59
CA PHE A 50 0.06 9.80 -1.24
C PHE A 50 -0.14 9.80 -2.75
N ALA A 51 -1.38 9.78 -3.24
CA ALA A 51 -1.68 9.78 -4.67
C ALA A 51 -1.17 11.05 -5.37
N ILE A 52 -1.35 12.23 -4.76
CA ILE A 52 -0.83 13.50 -5.29
C ILE A 52 0.69 13.47 -5.40
N SER A 53 1.39 12.93 -4.40
CA SER A 53 2.85 12.78 -4.46
C SER A 53 3.28 11.79 -5.55
N ARG A 54 2.62 10.62 -5.61
CA ARG A 54 3.03 9.50 -6.46
C ARG A 54 2.65 9.63 -7.93
N ILE A 55 1.75 10.55 -8.28
CA ILE A 55 1.36 10.81 -9.68
C ILE A 55 2.56 11.13 -10.58
N SER A 56 3.58 11.82 -10.05
CA SER A 56 4.83 12.09 -10.76
C SER A 56 5.53 10.78 -11.19
N GLY A 57 5.72 9.84 -10.27
CA GLY A 57 6.30 8.53 -10.56
C GLY A 57 5.44 7.69 -11.49
N TRP A 58 4.11 7.69 -11.31
CA TRP A 58 3.20 6.98 -12.21
C TRP A 58 3.28 7.51 -13.64
N THR A 59 3.28 8.83 -13.82
CA THR A 59 3.42 9.46 -15.14
C THR A 59 4.78 9.17 -15.76
N GLY A 60 5.86 9.18 -14.96
CA GLY A 60 7.19 8.76 -15.39
C GLY A 60 7.20 7.34 -15.96
N HIS A 61 6.67 6.37 -15.21
CA HIS A 61 6.57 4.99 -15.66
C HIS A 61 5.67 4.80 -16.90
N ILE A 62 4.60 5.60 -17.03
CA ILE A 62 3.76 5.60 -18.25
C ILE A 62 4.58 6.06 -19.46
N LEU A 63 5.37 7.13 -19.32
CA LEU A 63 6.22 7.63 -20.40
C LEU A 63 7.33 6.62 -20.76
N GLU A 64 7.94 5.98 -19.78
CA GLU A 64 8.90 4.89 -19.98
C GLU A 64 8.28 3.72 -20.75
N GLN A 65 7.06 3.32 -20.37
CA GLN A 65 6.31 2.27 -21.07
C GLN A 65 5.99 2.68 -22.51
N TYR A 66 5.61 3.94 -22.78
CA TYR A 66 5.38 4.40 -24.15
C TYR A 66 6.64 4.42 -25.00
N ALA A 67 7.80 4.73 -24.40
CA ALA A 67 9.08 4.71 -25.10
C ALA A 67 9.57 3.29 -25.44
N ASN A 68 9.29 2.30 -24.58
CA ASN A 68 9.69 0.90 -24.77
C ASN A 68 8.54 -0.08 -24.45
N ASN A 69 7.56 -0.12 -25.36
CA ASN A 69 6.24 -0.69 -25.07
C ASN A 69 6.18 -2.22 -25.14
N LYS A 70 6.62 -2.88 -24.06
CA LYS A 70 6.43 -4.31 -23.84
C LYS A 70 5.34 -4.57 -22.82
N LEU A 71 4.21 -5.14 -23.26
CA LEU A 71 3.12 -5.50 -22.36
C LEU A 71 3.46 -6.75 -21.53
N ILE A 72 3.12 -6.70 -20.25
CA ILE A 72 3.08 -7.91 -19.41
C ILE A 72 1.90 -8.80 -19.85
N ARG A 73 2.16 -10.10 -19.99
CA ARG A 73 1.13 -11.11 -20.28
C ARG A 73 1.18 -12.21 -19.22
N PRO A 74 0.58 -11.99 -18.04
CA PRO A 74 0.55 -13.00 -16.99
C PRO A 74 -0.19 -14.25 -17.47
N ARG A 75 0.27 -15.43 -17.03
CA ARG A 75 -0.44 -16.70 -17.20
C ARG A 75 -0.91 -17.17 -15.83
N ALA A 76 -2.08 -17.78 -15.80
CA ALA A 76 -2.60 -18.44 -14.61
C ALA A 76 -2.50 -19.96 -14.77
N GLU A 77 -2.29 -20.65 -13.66
CA GLU A 77 -2.45 -22.09 -13.57
C GLU A 77 -3.91 -22.40 -13.23
N TYR A 78 -4.54 -23.29 -13.98
CA TYR A 78 -5.90 -23.73 -13.68
C TYR A 78 -5.88 -24.84 -12.63
N ILE A 79 -6.51 -24.58 -11.49
CA ILE A 79 -6.64 -25.51 -10.36
C ILE A 79 -8.10 -25.92 -10.09
N GLY A 80 -9.01 -25.58 -11.02
CA GLY A 80 -10.41 -25.96 -10.92
C GLY A 80 -10.65 -27.41 -11.32
N GLU A 81 -11.88 -27.88 -11.15
CA GLU A 81 -12.30 -29.18 -11.64
C GLU A 81 -12.37 -29.19 -13.17
N TRP A 82 -11.93 -30.28 -13.77
CA TRP A 82 -11.99 -30.48 -15.21
C TRP A 82 -13.22 -31.30 -15.58
N ASP A 83 -13.64 -31.19 -16.85
CA ASP A 83 -14.66 -32.05 -17.44
C ASP A 83 -16.01 -32.07 -16.70
N LEU A 84 -16.36 -30.96 -16.05
CA LEU A 84 -17.66 -30.79 -15.42
C LEU A 84 -18.76 -30.95 -16.47
N LYS A 85 -19.67 -31.89 -16.22
CA LYS A 85 -20.85 -32.07 -17.05
C LYS A 85 -21.89 -31.04 -16.64
N TYR A 86 -22.53 -30.44 -17.64
CA TYR A 86 -23.67 -29.56 -17.42
C TYR A 86 -24.80 -30.33 -16.73
N VAL A 87 -25.33 -29.77 -15.63
CA VAL A 87 -26.52 -30.28 -14.95
C VAL A 87 -27.71 -29.33 -15.27
N PRO A 88 -28.79 -29.84 -15.92
CA PRO A 88 -30.02 -29.11 -16.15
C PRO A 88 -30.54 -28.44 -14.88
N ILE A 89 -31.13 -27.26 -14.99
CA ILE A 89 -31.48 -26.43 -13.83
C ILE A 89 -32.46 -27.11 -12.87
N ASP A 90 -33.32 -27.97 -13.39
CA ASP A 90 -34.29 -28.80 -12.69
C ASP A 90 -33.67 -30.02 -12.00
N GLU A 91 -32.41 -30.35 -12.29
CA GLU A 91 -31.66 -31.51 -11.77
C GLU A 91 -30.47 -31.14 -10.87
N ARG A 92 -30.31 -29.85 -10.51
CA ARG A 92 -29.22 -29.34 -9.67
C ARG A 92 -29.45 -29.57 -8.18
#